data_AF-A0A091C0Q4-F1
#
_entry.id   AF-A0A091C0Q4-F1
#
_cell.length_a   1.000
_cell.length_b   1.000
_cell.length_c   1.000
_cell.angle_alpha   90.00
_cell.angle_beta   90.00
_cell.angle_gamma   90.00
#
_symmetry.space_group_name_H-M   'P 1'
#
loop_
_entity.id
_entity.type
_entity.pdbx_description
1 polymer ?
#
loop_
_entity_poly.entity_id
_entity_poly.type
_entity_poly.pdbx_seq_one_letter_code
_entity_poly.pdbx_strand_id
1 'polypeptide(L)'
;MGNILLGLVPALMWGLQPLVMQKIGGKATNQQMGMSMGTLLFSVGVLLFHQPAEWNANLIIASLLCGIFWSFGQINQIKSFHIIGVSRAMPISTGTQLLGTTLVGVLYFREWTQAMQFILGTQVSHTKFGR
;
A
#
# COMPACT_ATOMS: atom_id res chain seq x y z
N MET A 1 -1.46 25.64 4.29
CA MET A 1 -0.80 24.88 5.39
C MET A 1 -1.57 23.63 5.84
N GLY A 2 -2.86 23.44 5.49
CA GLY A 2 -3.68 22.30 5.99
C GLY A 2 -3.40 20.91 5.38
N ASN A 3 -2.76 20.82 4.21
CA ASN A 3 -2.69 19.54 3.47
C ASN A 3 -1.55 18.62 3.93
N ILE A 4 -0.46 19.17 4.49
CA ILE A 4 0.68 18.37 4.95
C ILE A 4 0.30 17.57 6.20
N LEU A 5 -0.43 18.17 7.15
CA LEU A 5 -0.90 17.48 8.35
C LEU A 5 -1.79 16.28 8.00
N LEU A 6 -2.66 16.43 7.00
CA LEU A 6 -3.53 15.35 6.52
C LEU A 6 -2.73 14.21 5.86
N GLY A 7 -1.61 14.50 5.20
CA GLY A 7 -0.73 13.49 4.61
C GLY A 7 0.15 12.74 5.63
N LEU A 8 0.43 13.35 6.78
CA LEU A 8 1.22 12.71 7.85
C LEU A 8 0.44 11.61 8.57
N VAL A 9 -0.88 11.75 8.70
CA VAL A 9 -1.74 10.76 9.36
C VAL A 9 -1.59 9.35 8.73
N PRO A 10 -1.84 9.16 7.42
CA PRO A 10 -1.69 7.84 6.81
C PRO A 10 -0.24 7.38 6.81
N ALA A 11 0.75 8.27 6.64
CA ALA A 11 2.16 7.90 6.66
C ALA A 11 2.58 7.31 8.02
N LEU A 12 2.13 7.91 9.13
CA LEU A 12 2.39 7.40 10.48
C LEU A 12 1.61 6.11 10.74
N MET A 13 0.32 6.06 10.36
CA MET A 13 -0.50 4.87 10.56
C MET A 13 0.03 3.65 9.79
N TRP A 14 0.43 3.83 8.53
CA TRP A 14 1.06 2.78 7.73
C TRP A 14 2.42 2.33 8.28
N GLY A 15 3.21 3.26 8.83
CA GLY A 15 4.50 2.94 9.44
C GLY A 15 4.38 2.16 10.76
N LEU A 16 3.33 2.41 11.54
CA LEU A 16 3.08 1.75 12.84
C LEU A 16 2.39 0.38 12.69
N GLN A 17 1.53 0.23 11.68
CA GLN A 17 0.80 -1.00 11.38
C GLN A 17 1.65 -2.28 11.45
N PRO A 18 2.81 -2.41 10.77
CA PRO A 18 3.61 -3.64 10.81
C PRO A 18 4.22 -3.96 12.17
N LEU A 19 4.51 -2.93 12.98
CA LEU A 19 5.03 -3.11 14.33
C LEU A 19 3.95 -3.72 15.22
N VAL A 20 2.72 -3.24 15.10
CA VAL A 20 1.56 -3.80 15.81
C VAL A 20 1.27 -5.23 15.34
N MET A 21 1.32 -5.49 14.03
CA MET A 21 1.10 -6.84 13.49
C MET A 21 2.14 -7.82 14.01
N GLN A 22 3.43 -7.45 14.09
CA GLN A 22 4.41 -8.35 14.67
C GLN A 22 4.28 -8.54 16.18
N LYS A 23 3.77 -7.53 16.91
CA LYS A 23 3.53 -7.65 18.36
C LYS A 23 2.35 -8.57 18.70
N ILE A 24 1.28 -8.55 17.91
CA ILE A 24 0.12 -9.45 18.08
C ILE A 24 0.53 -10.91 17.79
N GLY A 25 1.48 -11.12 16.87
CA GLY A 25 1.91 -12.45 16.46
C GLY A 25 0.80 -13.23 15.74
N GLY A 26 1.06 -14.52 15.46
CA GLY A 26 0.12 -15.42 14.78
C GLY A 26 0.34 -15.58 13.27
N LYS A 27 -0.53 -16.36 12.62
CA LYS A 27 -0.45 -16.62 11.18
C LYS A 27 -0.82 -15.37 10.37
N ALA A 28 -0.07 -15.09 9.30
CA ALA A 28 -0.31 -13.97 8.38
C ALA A 28 -1.78 -13.90 7.89
N THR A 29 -2.42 -15.05 7.67
CA THR A 29 -3.84 -15.12 7.26
C THR A 29 -4.78 -14.55 8.32
N ASN A 30 -4.56 -14.80 9.60
CA ASN A 30 -5.42 -14.27 10.67
C ASN A 30 -5.24 -12.77 10.82
N GLN A 31 -4.02 -12.27 10.61
CA GLN A 31 -3.72 -10.83 10.65
C GLN A 31 -4.37 -10.10 9.48
N GLN A 32 -4.32 -10.69 8.27
CA GLN A 32 -5.03 -10.16 7.11
C GLN A 32 -6.54 -10.17 7.32
N MET A 33 -7.10 -11.25 7.88
CA MET A 33 -8.53 -11.37 8.14
C MET A 33 -9.00 -10.38 9.21
N GLY A 34 -8.21 -10.16 10.26
CA GLY A 34 -8.50 -9.13 11.26
C GLY A 34 -8.47 -7.72 10.67
N MET A 35 -7.51 -7.43 9.79
CA MET A 35 -7.43 -6.15 9.09
C MET A 35 -8.61 -5.93 8.14
N SER A 36 -8.97 -6.92 7.33
CA SER A 36 -10.09 -6.79 6.40
C SER A 36 -11.43 -6.65 7.14
N MET A 37 -11.62 -7.39 8.25
CA MET A 37 -12.81 -7.26 9.09
C MET A 37 -12.90 -5.89 9.77
N GLY A 38 -11.78 -5.39 10.30
CA GLY A 38 -11.71 -4.05 10.90
C GLY A 38 -12.03 -2.95 9.88
N THR A 39 -11.45 -3.05 8.68
CA THR A 39 -11.74 -2.12 7.57
C THR A 39 -13.21 -2.21 7.13
N LEU A 40 -13.79 -3.41 7.08
CA LEU A 40 -15.20 -3.60 6.74
C LEU A 40 -16.11 -2.90 7.75
N LEU A 41 -15.90 -3.14 9.05
CA LEU A 41 -16.68 -2.50 10.11
C LEU A 41 -16.54 -0.98 10.09
N PHE A 42 -15.32 -0.47 9.89
CA PHE A 42 -15.07 0.96 9.77
C PHE A 42 -15.76 1.55 8.53
N SER A 43 -15.69 0.87 7.39
CA SER A 43 -16.34 1.30 6.15
C SER A 43 -17.86 1.33 6.27
N VAL A 44 -18.48 0.34 6.93
CA VAL A 44 -19.92 0.35 7.23
C VAL A 44 -20.27 1.54 8.12
N GLY A 45 -19.46 1.81 9.16
CA GLY A 45 -19.64 2.99 10.01
C GLY A 45 -19.58 4.30 9.22
N VAL A 46 -18.61 4.46 8.32
CA VAL A 46 -18.48 5.65 7.46
C VAL A 46 -19.68 5.79 6.51
N LEU A 47 -20.18 4.69 5.95
CA LEU A 47 -21.35 4.71 5.05
C LEU A 47 -22.62 5.26 5.72
N LEU A 48 -22.75 5.13 7.05
CA LEU A 48 -23.88 5.69 7.80
C LEU A 48 -23.85 7.23 7.87
N PHE A 49 -22.65 7.82 7.83
CA PHE A 49 -22.47 9.28 7.89
C PHE A 49 -22.21 9.92 6.53
N HIS A 50 -21.67 9.17 5.58
CA HIS A 50 -21.31 9.65 4.25
C HIS A 50 -21.82 8.69 3.18
N GLN A 51 -23.00 9.00 2.62
CA GLN A 51 -23.59 8.21 1.55
C GLN A 51 -22.93 8.56 0.20
N PRO A 52 -22.55 7.57 -0.62
CA PRO A 52 -21.98 7.83 -1.95
C PRO A 52 -23.01 8.50 -2.86
N ALA A 53 -22.57 9.51 -3.61
CA ALA A 53 -23.43 10.32 -4.47
C ALA A 53 -24.08 9.51 -5.61
N GLU A 54 -23.42 8.48 -6.13
CA GLU A 54 -23.95 7.59 -7.16
C GLU A 54 -23.40 6.16 -7.05
N TRP A 55 -24.28 5.16 -7.21
CA TRP A 55 -23.91 3.75 -7.27
C TRP A 55 -23.79 3.30 -8.73
N ASN A 56 -22.58 3.31 -9.27
CA ASN A 56 -22.31 2.83 -10.63
C ASN A 56 -21.75 1.40 -10.60
N ALA A 57 -22.34 0.49 -11.37
CA ALA A 57 -21.91 -0.91 -11.46
C ALA A 57 -20.43 -1.07 -11.86
N ASN A 58 -19.93 -0.20 -12.74
CA ASN A 58 -18.52 -0.21 -13.13
C ASN A 58 -17.59 0.12 -11.95
N LEU A 59 -18.00 1.02 -11.06
CA LEU A 59 -17.23 1.42 -9.89
C LEU A 59 -17.19 0.30 -8.83
N ILE A 60 -18.29 -0.43 -8.69
CA ILE A 60 -18.38 -1.62 -7.81
C ILE A 60 -17.45 -2.73 -8.32
N ILE A 61 -17.48 -3.02 -9.63
CA ILE A 61 -16.62 -4.06 -10.22
C ILE A 61 -15.14 -3.66 -10.10
N ALA A 62 -14.81 -2.40 -10.42
CA ALA A 62 -13.43 -1.90 -10.32
C ALA A 62 -12.90 -1.95 -8.87
N SER A 63 -13.72 -1.58 -7.88
CA SER A 63 -13.33 -1.64 -6.46
C SER A 63 -13.16 -3.07 -5.95
N LEU A 64 -13.99 -4.01 -6.38
CA LEU A 64 -13.81 -5.43 -6.08
C LEU A 64 -12.50 -5.98 -6.65
N LEU A 65 -12.19 -5.71 -7.92
CA LEU A 65 -10.94 -6.14 -8.54
C LEU A 65 -9.71 -5.54 -7.83
N CYS A 66 -9.77 -4.24 -7.52
CA CYS A 66 -8.74 -3.56 -6.74
C CYS A 66 -8.54 -4.22 -5.37
N GLY A 67 -9.64 -4.53 -4.66
CA GLY A 67 -9.60 -5.19 -3.35
C GLY A 67 -8.98 -6.57 -3.37
N ILE A 68 -9.21 -7.37 -4.42
CA ILE A 68 -8.59 -8.69 -4.61
C ILE A 68 -7.07 -8.55 -4.78
N PHE A 69 -6.64 -7.68 -5.69
CA PHE A 69 -5.21 -7.42 -5.92
C PHE A 69 -4.52 -6.88 -4.67
N TRP A 70 -5.17 -5.97 -3.96
CA TRP A 70 -4.65 -5.41 -2.72
C TRP A 70 -4.51 -6.48 -1.64
N SER A 71 -5.54 -7.32 -1.44
CA SER A 71 -5.50 -8.39 -0.43
C SER A 71 -4.40 -9.41 -0.70
N PHE A 72 -4.17 -9.74 -1.97
CA PHE A 72 -3.04 -10.59 -2.38
C PHE A 72 -1.69 -9.92 -2.10
N GLY A 73 -1.56 -8.62 -2.38
CA GLY A 73 -0.36 -7.85 -2.02
C GLY A 73 -0.10 -7.83 -0.51
N GLN A 74 -1.15 -7.58 0.28
CA GLN A 74 -1.04 -7.50 1.73
C GLN A 74 -0.60 -8.82 2.37
N ILE A 75 -1.19 -9.95 1.98
CA ILE A 75 -0.80 -11.23 2.60
C ILE A 75 0.66 -11.60 2.32
N ASN A 76 1.18 -11.26 1.14
CA ASN A 76 2.59 -11.46 0.79
C ASN A 76 3.52 -10.49 1.54
N GLN A 77 3.08 -9.26 1.76
CA GLN A 77 3.80 -8.28 2.57
C GLN A 77 3.88 -8.75 4.04
N ILE A 78 2.77 -9.21 4.61
CA ILE A 78 2.72 -9.73 5.98
C ILE A 78 3.60 -10.97 6.13
N LYS A 79 3.56 -11.90 5.17
CA LYS A 79 4.47 -13.07 5.16
C LYS A 79 5.94 -12.64 5.13
N SER A 80 6.28 -11.61 4.36
CA SER A 80 7.64 -11.07 4.32
C SER A 80 8.08 -10.53 5.68
N PHE A 81 7.18 -9.92 6.48
CA PHE A 81 7.51 -9.49 7.84
C PHE A 81 7.92 -10.65 8.74
N HIS A 82 7.28 -11.82 8.61
CA HIS A 82 7.64 -13.01 9.40
C HIS A 82 8.97 -13.65 8.98
N ILE A 83 9.35 -13.55 7.69
CA ILE A 83 10.56 -14.21 7.16
C ILE A 83 11.83 -13.36 7.38
N ILE A 84 11.78 -12.07 7.01
CA ILE A 84 12.96 -11.18 7.01
C ILE A 84 12.91 -10.09 8.08
N GLY A 85 11.83 -10.05 8.88
CA GLY A 85 11.60 -9.07 9.93
C GLY A 85 11.12 -7.72 9.38
N VAL A 86 10.30 -7.01 10.18
CA VAL A 86 9.73 -5.70 9.82
C VAL A 86 10.81 -4.68 9.44
N SER A 87 11.92 -4.62 10.16
CA SER A 87 12.97 -3.60 9.93
C SER A 87 13.64 -3.69 8.55
N ARG A 88 13.64 -4.87 7.91
CA ARG A 88 14.19 -5.06 6.55
C ARG A 88 13.09 -5.10 5.48
N ALA A 89 11.97 -5.76 5.78
CA ALA A 89 10.85 -5.84 4.84
C ALA A 89 10.18 -4.49 4.57
N MET A 90 10.05 -3.62 5.58
CA MET A 90 9.36 -2.33 5.42
C MET A 90 10.06 -1.38 4.44
N PRO A 91 11.37 -1.11 4.56
CA PRO A 91 12.09 -0.27 3.60
C PRO A 91 12.09 -0.86 2.20
N ILE A 92 12.25 -2.20 2.08
CA ILE A 92 12.26 -2.89 0.79
C ILE A 92 10.87 -2.80 0.12
N SER A 93 9.81 -3.13 0.85
CA SER A 93 8.44 -3.08 0.29
C SER A 93 8.05 -1.67 -0.10
N THR A 94 8.38 -0.67 0.73
CA THR A 94 8.09 0.75 0.44
C THR A 94 8.89 1.23 -0.77
N GLY A 95 10.17 0.84 -0.88
CA GLY A 95 11.00 1.14 -2.04
C GLY A 95 10.41 0.56 -3.33
N THR A 96 10.07 -0.74 -3.33
CA THR A 96 9.46 -1.39 -4.50
C THR A 96 8.09 -0.81 -4.83
N GLN A 97 7.28 -0.42 -3.85
CA GLN A 97 6.02 0.26 -4.08
C GLN A 97 6.25 1.61 -4.76
N LEU A 98 7.17 2.42 -4.26
CA LEU A 98 7.49 3.73 -4.85
C LEU A 98 7.96 3.58 -6.30
N LEU A 99 8.82 2.60 -6.56
CA LEU A 99 9.29 2.27 -7.91
C LEU A 99 8.13 1.78 -8.79
N GLY A 100 7.31 0.86 -8.30
CA GLY A 100 6.17 0.31 -9.03
C GLY A 100 5.12 1.37 -9.37
N THR A 101 4.73 2.21 -8.41
CA THR A 101 3.76 3.29 -8.64
C THR A 101 4.33 4.34 -9.58
N THR A 102 5.63 4.64 -9.49
CA THR A 102 6.30 5.56 -10.43
C THR A 102 6.32 4.97 -11.84
N LEU A 103 6.69 3.69 -12.00
CA LEU A 103 6.72 3.01 -13.29
C LEU A 103 5.32 2.93 -13.93
N VAL A 104 4.29 2.57 -13.16
CA VAL A 104 2.91 2.55 -13.64
C VAL A 104 2.45 3.97 -14.02
N GLY A 105 2.78 4.98 -13.20
CA GLY A 105 2.51 6.38 -13.53
C GLY A 105 3.16 6.80 -14.85
N VAL A 106 4.42 6.45 -15.05
CA VAL A 106 5.16 6.74 -16.29
C VAL A 106 4.57 6.01 -17.50
N LEU A 107 4.19 4.74 -17.36
CA LEU A 107 3.59 3.95 -18.45
C LEU A 107 2.19 4.44 -18.83
N TYR A 108 1.40 4.88 -17.85
CA TYR A 108 0.02 5.31 -18.05
C TYR A 108 -0.08 6.76 -18.53
N PHE A 109 0.64 7.69 -17.89
CA PHE A 109 0.67 9.10 -18.29
C PHE A 109 1.61 9.37 -19.47
N ARG A 110 2.48 8.41 -19.83
CA ARG A 110 3.47 8.50 -20.94
C ARG A 110 4.37 9.76 -20.88
N GLU A 111 4.57 10.31 -19.70
CA GLU A 111 5.27 11.59 -19.51
C GLU A 111 6.80 11.49 -19.63
N TRP A 112 7.38 10.28 -19.50
CA TRP A 112 8.83 10.11 -19.65
C TRP A 112 9.21 9.86 -21.10
N THR A 113 9.68 10.91 -21.76
CA THR A 113 10.18 10.88 -23.14
C THR A 113 11.72 10.88 -23.22
N GLN A 114 12.44 11.04 -22.10
CA GLN A 114 13.90 11.21 -22.08
C GLN A 114 14.63 10.12 -21.29
N ALA A 115 15.67 9.52 -21.89
CA ALA A 115 16.43 8.38 -21.35
C ALA A 115 17.04 8.62 -19.94
N MET A 116 17.34 9.88 -19.60
CA MET A 116 17.87 10.25 -18.28
C MET A 116 16.89 10.03 -17.12
N GLN A 117 15.57 10.11 -17.36
CA GLN A 117 14.57 9.85 -16.33
C GLN A 117 14.50 8.34 -16.00
N PHE A 118 14.64 7.49 -17.02
CA PHE A 118 14.77 6.04 -16.85
C PHE A 118 16.05 5.64 -16.11
N ILE A 119 17.19 6.30 -16.39
CA ILE A 119 18.47 6.03 -15.72
C ILE A 119 18.42 6.44 -14.24
N LEU A 120 17.85 7.61 -13.90
CA LEU A 120 17.71 8.04 -12.51
C LEU A 120 16.73 7.15 -11.71
N GLY A 121 15.63 6.70 -12.32
CA GLY A 121 14.71 5.74 -11.70
C GLY A 121 15.34 4.37 -11.43
N THR A 122 16.15 3.87 -12.36
CA THR A 122 16.87 2.59 -12.22
C THR A 122 18.09 2.69 -11.30
N GLN A 123 18.79 3.83 -11.25
CA GLN A 123 19.92 4.02 -10.33
C GLN A 123 19.49 4.19 -8.87
N VAL A 124 18.35 4.83 -8.60
CA VAL A 124 17.75 4.84 -7.24
C VAL A 124 17.38 3.42 -6.80
N SER A 125 17.02 2.53 -7.74
CA SER A 125 16.75 1.12 -7.47
C SER A 125 18.03 0.34 -7.08
N HIS A 126 19.19 0.69 -7.65
CA HIS A 126 20.46 0.02 -7.39
C HIS A 126 21.21 0.53 -6.15
N THR A 127 21.03 1.79 -5.75
CA THR A 127 21.84 2.42 -4.68
C THR A 127 21.37 2.12 -3.26
N LYS A 128 20.15 1.60 -3.05
CA LYS A 128 19.65 1.23 -1.70
C LYS A 128 19.78 -0.24 -1.32
N PHE A 129 20.23 -1.11 -2.23
CA PHE A 129 20.42 -2.55 -1.94
C PHE A 129 21.88 -2.94 -1.67
N GLY A 130 22.82 -1.99 -1.74
CA GLY A 130 24.25 -2.20 -1.53
C GLY A 130 24.80 -1.32 -0.42
N ARG A 131 24.34 -1.52 0.81
CA ARG A 131 25.07 -1.21 2.05
C ARG A 131 24.33 -1.71 3.28
#